data_AF-A0A9Q4PVD8-F1
#
_entry.id   AF-A0A9Q4PVD8-F1
#
_cell.length_a   1.000
_cell.length_b   1.000
_cell.length_c   1.000
_cell.angle_alpha   90.00
_cell.angle_beta   90.00
_cell.angle_gamma   90.00
#
_symmetry.space_group_name_H-M   'P 1'
#
loop_
_entity.id
_entity.type
_entity.pdbx_description
1 polymer ?
#
loop_
_entity_poly.entity_id
_entity_poly.type
_entity_poly.pdbx_seq_one_letter_code
_entity_poly.pdbx_strand_id
1 'polypeptide(L)'
;MNLSWFAYAALVFLFAGICISGCVTDEDAYSSASSLYDNADTKICEINWDTNPPELTDAKLQGAEAELNEAFLIVDAIQPEPEFTEPSAPYALREMIFGKMAYVSAAREVSAAQIHILNAGDAAEIYQYDDWYLEMHAAQGNLALARTELSVSDTRMDGINMTLVPADMRLDITEAKALNVNFAELITSLERSIELALNG
;
A
#
# COMPACT_ATOMS: atom_id res chain seq x y z
N MET A 1 52.69 -14.33 -5.29
CA MET A 1 53.00 -12.92 -4.92
C MET A 1 52.35 -12.06 -6.00
N ASN A 2 51.11 -11.58 -5.75
CA ASN A 2 50.77 -10.20 -5.35
C ASN A 2 51.14 -9.19 -6.46
N LEU A 3 50.28 -8.34 -7.02
CA LEU A 3 49.10 -7.65 -6.46
C LEU A 3 48.20 -7.09 -7.60
N SER A 4 46.90 -6.90 -7.30
CA SER A 4 46.03 -5.76 -7.72
C SER A 4 45.55 -5.66 -9.19
N TRP A 5 44.35 -5.17 -9.55
CA TRP A 5 43.03 -4.90 -8.95
C TRP A 5 42.26 -4.11 -10.04
N PHE A 6 40.96 -4.37 -10.23
CA PHE A 6 39.96 -3.56 -11.01
C PHE A 6 40.20 -3.44 -12.54
N ALA A 7 39.25 -3.66 -13.45
CA ALA A 7 37.84 -3.28 -13.40
C ALA A 7 36.96 -4.30 -14.17
N TYR A 8 36.17 -5.05 -13.40
CA TYR A 8 34.91 -5.65 -13.83
C TYR A 8 33.83 -4.78 -13.19
N ALA A 9 33.45 -3.67 -13.81
CA ALA A 9 32.32 -2.84 -13.39
C ALA A 9 32.05 -1.78 -14.47
N ALA A 10 30.99 -1.99 -15.25
CA ALA A 10 30.12 -0.98 -15.87
C ALA A 10 29.41 -1.58 -17.09
N LEU A 11 28.58 -2.61 -16.85
CA LEU A 11 27.49 -2.95 -17.77
C LEU A 11 26.20 -2.82 -16.94
N VAL A 12 25.96 -1.57 -16.53
CA VAL A 12 24.91 -1.12 -15.62
C VAL A 12 24.34 0.15 -16.27
N PHE A 13 23.08 0.05 -16.68
CA PHE A 13 22.17 1.13 -17.10
C PHE A 13 22.49 1.85 -18.40
N LEU A 14 21.99 1.27 -19.49
CA LEU A 14 21.64 1.98 -20.71
C LEU A 14 20.17 1.69 -21.06
N PHE A 15 19.27 1.92 -20.09
CA PHE A 15 17.89 2.32 -20.38
C PHE A 15 17.85 3.85 -20.44
N ALA A 16 18.61 4.41 -21.38
CA ALA A 16 18.39 5.78 -21.82
C ALA A 16 17.13 5.73 -22.70
N GLY A 17 16.14 6.54 -22.32
CA GLY A 17 14.81 6.58 -22.91
C GLY A 17 14.84 6.50 -24.43
N ILE A 18 14.25 5.43 -24.96
CA ILE A 18 13.70 5.46 -26.30
C ILE A 18 12.41 6.27 -26.17
N CYS A 19 12.51 7.59 -26.36
CA CYS A 19 11.36 8.43 -26.64
C CYS A 19 10.81 8.02 -28.01
N ILE A 20 9.98 6.98 -28.05
CA ILE A 20 9.04 6.83 -29.16
C ILE A 20 8.03 7.95 -28.96
N SER A 21 8.23 9.07 -29.65
CA SER A 21 7.30 10.19 -29.67
C SER A 21 6.03 9.79 -30.44
N GLY A 22 5.23 8.90 -29.87
CA GLY A 22 3.79 9.03 -29.96
C GLY A 22 3.40 10.16 -29.02
N CYS A 23 2.63 11.13 -29.50
CA CYS A 23 2.05 12.13 -28.61
C CYS A 23 1.06 11.37 -27.71
N VAL A 24 1.51 10.91 -26.54
CA VAL A 24 0.63 10.34 -25.52
C VAL A 24 -0.29 11.48 -25.11
N THR A 25 -1.59 11.31 -25.35
CA THR A 25 -2.57 12.30 -24.94
C THR A 25 -2.80 12.21 -23.43
N ASP A 26 -3.33 13.27 -22.82
CA ASP A 26 -3.72 13.21 -21.41
C ASP A 26 -4.78 12.11 -21.15
N GLU A 27 -5.60 11.79 -22.17
CA GLU A 27 -6.56 10.69 -22.15
C GLU A 27 -5.86 9.32 -22.09
N ASP A 28 -4.84 9.10 -22.91
CA ASP A 28 -4.03 7.87 -22.89
C ASP A 28 -3.26 7.72 -21.57
N ALA A 29 -2.72 8.83 -21.04
CA ALA A 29 -2.03 8.87 -19.76
C ALA A 29 -2.98 8.55 -18.60
N TYR A 30 -4.16 9.18 -18.58
CA TYR A 30 -5.21 8.89 -17.59
C TYR A 30 -5.63 7.42 -17.64
N SER A 31 -5.91 6.88 -18.84
CA SER A 31 -6.30 5.48 -18.99
C SER A 31 -5.23 4.52 -18.48
N SER A 32 -3.95 4.83 -18.75
CA SER A 32 -2.81 4.04 -18.25
C SER A 32 -2.73 4.08 -16.71
N ALA A 33 -2.84 5.27 -16.11
CA ALA A 33 -2.84 5.41 -14.66
C ALA A 33 -4.03 4.70 -14.00
N SER A 34 -5.23 4.80 -14.60
CA SER A 34 -6.44 4.11 -14.12
C SER A 34 -6.25 2.60 -14.15
N SER A 35 -5.70 2.04 -15.23
CA SER A 35 -5.45 0.60 -15.31
C SER A 35 -4.44 0.11 -14.28
N LEU A 36 -3.40 0.90 -13.97
CA LEU A 36 -2.44 0.58 -12.91
C LEU A 36 -3.11 0.62 -11.53
N TYR A 37 -3.96 1.62 -11.28
CA TYR A 37 -4.75 1.70 -10.06
C TYR A 37 -5.68 0.48 -9.89
N ASP A 38 -6.40 0.08 -10.94
CA ASP A 38 -7.30 -1.07 -10.89
C ASP A 38 -6.54 -2.40 -10.65
N ASN A 39 -5.36 -2.54 -11.24
CA ASN A 39 -4.48 -3.68 -11.01
C ASN A 39 -3.98 -3.73 -9.56
N ALA A 40 -3.64 -2.58 -8.98
CA ALA A 40 -3.21 -2.48 -7.59
C ALA A 40 -4.38 -2.79 -6.65
N ASP A 41 -5.56 -2.25 -6.93
CA ASP A 41 -6.78 -2.51 -6.18
C ASP A 41 -7.14 -4.00 -6.20
N THR A 42 -7.06 -4.65 -7.37
CA THR A 42 -7.27 -6.10 -7.50
C THR A 42 -6.32 -6.88 -6.60
N LYS A 43 -5.01 -6.55 -6.61
CA LYS A 43 -4.03 -7.22 -5.75
C LYS A 43 -4.37 -7.08 -4.27
N ILE A 44 -4.81 -5.89 -3.85
CA ILE A 44 -5.21 -5.60 -2.47
C ILE A 44 -6.47 -6.40 -2.09
N CYS A 45 -7.51 -6.34 -2.92
CA CYS A 45 -8.81 -6.98 -2.68
C CYS A 45 -8.73 -8.52 -2.68
N GLU A 46 -7.76 -9.10 -3.39
CA GLU A 46 -7.49 -10.54 -3.37
C GLU A 46 -6.64 -11.01 -2.17
N ILE A 47 -6.26 -10.11 -1.25
CA ILE A 47 -5.60 -10.52 -0.01
C ILE A 47 -6.66 -11.12 0.91
N ASN A 48 -6.50 -12.42 1.21
CA ASN A 48 -7.23 -13.07 2.28
C ASN A 48 -6.36 -13.05 3.54
N TRP A 49 -6.65 -12.11 4.44
CA TRP A 49 -5.89 -11.89 5.67
C TRP A 49 -5.91 -13.06 6.66
N ASP A 50 -6.86 -14.00 6.50
CA ASP A 50 -7.00 -15.16 7.38
C ASP A 50 -6.20 -16.36 6.88
N THR A 51 -6.02 -16.50 5.56
CA THR A 51 -5.46 -17.73 4.96
C THR A 51 -4.22 -17.54 4.12
N ASN A 52 -3.93 -16.32 3.65
CA ASN A 52 -2.73 -16.10 2.85
C ASN A 52 -1.49 -16.20 3.74
N PRO A 53 -0.43 -16.89 3.30
CA PRO A 53 0.85 -16.83 4.00
C PRO A 53 1.41 -15.42 3.92
N PRO A 54 2.15 -14.94 4.95
CA PRO A 54 2.65 -13.57 4.99
C PRO A 54 3.49 -13.17 3.78
N GLU A 55 4.26 -14.10 3.20
CA GLU A 55 5.09 -13.82 2.02
C GLU A 55 4.25 -13.54 0.76
N LEU A 56 3.11 -14.21 0.63
CA LEU A 56 2.17 -13.94 -0.46
C LEU A 56 1.49 -12.57 -0.26
N THR A 57 1.11 -12.25 0.97
CA THR A 57 0.52 -10.96 1.32
C THR A 57 1.50 -9.82 1.04
N ASP A 58 2.74 -9.92 1.51
CA ASP A 58 3.78 -8.92 1.27
C ASP A 58 4.08 -8.77 -0.23
N ALA A 59 4.18 -9.86 -0.99
CA ALA A 59 4.39 -9.79 -2.44
C ALA A 59 3.25 -9.07 -3.17
N LYS A 60 1.98 -9.32 -2.79
CA LYS A 60 0.82 -8.61 -3.34
C LYS A 60 0.86 -7.12 -2.99
N LEU A 61 1.18 -6.78 -1.75
CA LEU A 61 1.26 -5.40 -1.28
C LEU A 61 2.41 -4.62 -1.95
N GLN A 62 3.58 -5.22 -2.11
CA GLN A 62 4.71 -4.62 -2.85
C GLN A 62 4.36 -4.41 -4.33
N GLY A 63 3.67 -5.37 -4.95
CA GLY A 63 3.17 -5.23 -6.31
C GLY A 63 2.17 -4.09 -6.45
N ALA A 64 1.22 -3.98 -5.52
CA ALA A 64 0.25 -2.89 -5.49
C ALA A 64 0.93 -1.54 -5.23
N GLU A 65 1.91 -1.46 -4.32
CA GLU A 65 2.69 -0.26 -4.06
C GLU A 65 3.44 0.23 -5.31
N ALA A 66 4.07 -0.68 -6.04
CA ALA A 66 4.78 -0.33 -7.27
C ALA A 66 3.84 0.25 -8.34
N GLU A 67 2.69 -0.39 -8.54
CA GLU A 67 1.67 0.06 -9.51
C GLU A 67 1.03 1.39 -9.10
N LEU A 68 0.73 1.60 -7.81
CA LEU A 68 0.22 2.86 -7.30
C LEU A 68 1.23 4.00 -7.47
N ASN A 69 2.51 3.74 -7.18
CA ASN A 69 3.57 4.73 -7.40
C ASN A 69 3.70 5.10 -8.88
N GLU A 70 3.62 4.12 -9.79
CA GLU A 70 3.67 4.37 -11.23
C GLU A 70 2.42 5.15 -11.70
N ALA A 71 1.23 4.73 -11.27
CA ALA A 71 -0.03 5.42 -11.55
C ALA A 71 0.01 6.87 -11.07
N PHE A 72 0.55 7.10 -9.88
CA PHE A 72 0.72 8.43 -9.31
C PHE A 72 1.59 9.32 -10.19
N LEU A 73 2.76 8.85 -10.60
CA LEU A 73 3.67 9.61 -11.44
C LEU A 73 3.05 10.00 -12.78
N ILE A 74 2.23 9.12 -13.36
CA ILE A 74 1.51 9.39 -14.62
C ILE A 74 0.40 10.42 -14.40
N VAL A 75 -0.47 10.20 -13.41
CA VAL A 75 -1.64 11.08 -13.21
C VAL A 75 -1.24 12.45 -12.65
N ASP A 76 -0.14 12.56 -11.91
CA ASP A 76 0.39 13.83 -11.39
C ASP A 76 0.91 14.74 -12.51
N ALA A 77 1.39 14.15 -13.61
CA ALA A 77 1.80 14.90 -14.80
C ALA A 77 0.62 15.53 -15.55
N ILE A 78 -0.61 15.05 -15.34
CA ILE A 78 -1.83 15.64 -15.88
C ILE A 78 -2.16 16.88 -15.04
N GLN A 79 -1.64 18.03 -15.46
CA GLN A 79 -1.90 19.29 -14.76
C GLN A 79 -3.38 19.67 -14.90
N PRO A 80 -4.14 19.81 -13.80
CA PRO A 80 -5.43 20.47 -13.91
C PRO A 80 -5.17 21.92 -14.33
N GLU A 81 -5.87 22.39 -15.37
CA GLU A 81 -5.84 23.81 -15.71
C GLU A 81 -6.27 24.61 -14.46
N PRO A 82 -5.58 25.73 -14.16
CA PRO A 82 -5.72 26.45 -12.88
C PRO A 82 -7.11 27.05 -12.60
N GLU A 83 -8.05 26.90 -13.52
CA GLU A 83 -9.40 27.47 -13.48
C GLU A 83 -10.51 26.44 -13.21
N PHE A 84 -10.20 25.15 -13.05
CA PHE A 84 -11.24 24.12 -12.95
C PHE A 84 -12.06 24.21 -11.66
N THR A 85 -13.28 24.73 -11.81
CA THR A 85 -14.44 24.50 -10.92
C THR A 85 -15.24 23.26 -11.30
N GLU A 86 -14.84 22.54 -12.36
CA GLU A 86 -15.55 21.38 -12.88
C GLU A 86 -14.96 20.06 -12.34
N PRO A 87 -15.77 18.99 -12.22
CA PRO A 87 -15.27 17.67 -11.84
C PRO A 87 -14.15 17.16 -12.76
N SER A 88 -13.09 16.60 -12.17
CA SER A 88 -11.90 16.13 -12.87
C SER A 88 -11.56 14.70 -12.44
N ALA A 89 -11.57 13.78 -13.41
CA ALA A 89 -11.22 12.38 -13.18
C ALA A 89 -9.73 12.20 -12.79
N PRO A 90 -8.76 12.88 -13.44
CA PRO A 90 -7.37 12.86 -13.00
C PRO A 90 -7.17 13.34 -11.56
N TYR A 91 -7.90 14.38 -11.13
CA TYR A 91 -7.88 14.83 -9.73
C TYR A 91 -8.38 13.72 -8.79
N ALA A 92 -9.57 13.16 -9.06
CA ALA A 92 -10.16 12.13 -8.22
C ALA A 92 -9.24 10.89 -8.11
N LEU A 93 -8.70 10.42 -9.24
CA LEU A 93 -7.79 9.29 -9.28
C LEU A 93 -6.50 9.56 -8.47
N ARG A 94 -5.92 10.76 -8.60
CA ARG A 94 -4.72 11.14 -7.82
C ARG A 94 -4.96 11.09 -6.31
N GLU A 95 -6.07 11.64 -5.86
CA GLU A 95 -6.43 11.63 -4.44
C GLU A 95 -6.72 10.22 -3.92
N MET A 96 -7.38 9.38 -4.73
CA MET A 96 -7.60 7.97 -4.42
C MET A 96 -6.29 7.19 -4.30
N ILE A 97 -5.35 7.40 -5.23
CA ILE A 97 -4.01 6.78 -5.18
C ILE A 97 -3.28 7.17 -3.89
N PHE A 98 -3.31 8.45 -3.50
CA PHE A 98 -2.67 8.90 -2.26
C PHE A 98 -3.21 8.19 -1.01
N GLY A 99 -4.53 8.11 -0.87
CA GLY A 99 -5.12 7.37 0.25
C GLY A 99 -4.78 5.88 0.17
N LYS A 100 -4.80 5.29 -1.03
CA LYS A 100 -4.48 3.87 -1.22
C LYS A 100 -3.02 3.53 -0.89
N MET A 101 -2.07 4.41 -1.18
CA MET A 101 -0.66 4.23 -0.79
C MET A 101 -0.49 4.19 0.75
N ALA A 102 -1.20 5.05 1.47
CA ALA A 102 -1.21 5.02 2.94
C ALA A 102 -1.89 3.74 3.46
N TYR A 103 -2.97 3.29 2.83
CA TYR A 103 -3.59 1.99 3.13
C TYR A 103 -2.60 0.83 2.93
N VAL A 104 -1.88 0.79 1.81
CA VAL A 104 -0.88 -0.26 1.54
C VAL A 104 0.24 -0.22 2.58
N SER A 105 0.67 0.96 3.01
CA SER A 105 1.65 1.11 4.09
C SER A 105 1.12 0.51 5.39
N ALA A 106 -0.11 0.83 5.79
CA ALA A 106 -0.77 0.21 6.94
C ALA A 106 -0.87 -1.32 6.80
N ALA A 107 -1.22 -1.80 5.61
CA ALA A 107 -1.37 -3.22 5.34
C ALA A 107 -0.06 -4.00 5.48
N ARG A 108 1.08 -3.41 5.08
CA ARG A 108 2.39 -4.02 5.25
C ARG A 108 2.78 -4.15 6.72
N GLU A 109 2.45 -3.15 7.54
CA GLU A 109 2.65 -3.22 8.99
C GLU A 109 1.80 -4.34 9.63
N VAL A 110 0.55 -4.53 9.19
CA VAL A 110 -0.27 -5.69 9.63
C VAL A 110 0.36 -7.01 9.21
N SER A 111 0.85 -7.12 7.97
CA SER A 111 1.55 -8.32 7.49
C SER A 111 2.78 -8.62 8.33
N ALA A 112 3.56 -7.60 8.70
CA ALA A 112 4.72 -7.75 9.60
C ALA A 112 4.28 -8.18 11.00
N ALA A 113 3.20 -7.63 11.55
CA ALA A 113 2.64 -8.07 12.83
C ALA A 113 2.21 -9.54 12.80
N GLN A 114 1.59 -10.01 11.71
CA GLN A 114 1.21 -11.41 11.54
C GLN A 114 2.42 -12.35 11.55
N ILE A 115 3.54 -11.96 10.92
CA ILE A 115 4.80 -12.72 10.98
C ILE A 115 5.27 -12.88 12.42
N HIS A 116 5.29 -11.78 13.19
CA HIS A 116 5.66 -11.83 14.59
C HIS A 116 4.72 -12.70 15.44
N ILE A 117 3.41 -12.66 15.18
CA ILE A 117 2.44 -13.55 15.85
C ILE A 117 2.74 -15.02 15.54
N LEU A 118 3.07 -15.36 14.29
CA LEU A 118 3.44 -16.72 13.90
C LEU A 118 4.73 -17.17 14.58
N ASN A 119 5.77 -16.34 14.57
CA ASN A 119 7.04 -16.61 15.25
C ASN A 119 6.85 -16.78 16.76
N ALA A 120 5.98 -15.97 17.37
CA ALA A 120 5.61 -16.14 18.77
C ALA A 120 4.94 -17.51 19.00
N GLY A 121 4.02 -17.91 18.11
CA GLY A 121 3.43 -19.24 18.12
C GLY A 121 4.48 -20.35 18.15
N ASP A 122 5.45 -20.29 17.23
CA ASP A 122 6.56 -21.24 17.16
C ASP A 122 7.40 -21.25 18.45
N ALA A 123 7.73 -20.08 19.01
CA ALA A 123 8.47 -19.95 20.25
C ALA A 123 7.70 -20.56 21.46
N ALA A 124 6.38 -20.36 21.50
CA ALA A 124 5.52 -20.94 22.53
C ALA A 124 5.50 -22.48 22.46
N GLU A 125 5.47 -23.06 21.25
CA GLU A 125 5.48 -24.52 21.06
C GLU A 125 6.73 -25.19 21.63
N ILE A 126 7.86 -24.47 21.63
CA ILE A 126 9.15 -24.95 22.17
C ILE A 126 9.50 -24.35 23.55
N TYR A 127 8.54 -23.70 24.22
CA TYR A 127 8.67 -23.13 25.56
C TYR A 127 9.75 -22.02 25.70
N GLN A 128 10.01 -21.28 24.62
CA GLN A 128 10.90 -20.12 24.62
C GLN A 128 10.12 -18.84 24.93
N TYR A 129 9.76 -18.67 26.20
CA TYR A 129 8.88 -17.57 26.63
C TYR A 129 9.47 -16.17 26.46
N ASP A 130 10.79 -16.02 26.58
CA ASP A 130 11.46 -14.74 26.36
C ASP A 130 11.31 -14.30 24.89
N ASP A 131 11.49 -15.24 23.96
CA ASP A 131 11.33 -14.99 22.51
C ASP A 131 9.85 -14.76 22.17
N TRP A 132 8.93 -15.56 22.72
CA TRP A 132 7.48 -15.33 22.57
C TRP A 132 7.08 -13.91 23.00
N TYR A 133 7.58 -13.44 24.14
CA TYR A 133 7.26 -12.10 24.65
C TYR A 133 7.80 -11.01 23.73
N LEU A 134 9.03 -11.17 23.23
CA LEU A 134 9.65 -10.22 22.30
C LEU A 134 8.86 -10.13 21.00
N GLU A 135 8.48 -11.26 20.42
CA GLU A 135 7.70 -11.33 19.19
C GLU A 135 6.30 -10.73 19.37
N MET A 136 5.60 -11.02 20.47
CA MET A 136 4.29 -10.42 20.76
C MET A 136 4.36 -8.88 20.92
N HIS A 137 5.41 -8.35 21.55
CA HIS A 137 5.62 -6.90 21.64
C HIS A 137 5.95 -6.27 20.29
N ALA A 138 6.75 -6.94 19.45
CA ALA A 138 7.03 -6.49 18.09
C ALA A 138 5.74 -6.44 17.25
N ALA A 139 4.89 -7.46 17.37
CA ALA A 139 3.57 -7.48 16.74
C ALA A 139 2.70 -6.29 17.18
N GLN A 140 2.64 -5.98 18.48
CA GLN A 140 1.91 -4.80 18.97
C GLN A 140 2.47 -3.49 18.40
N GLY A 141 3.80 -3.37 18.33
CA GLY A 141 4.47 -2.21 17.73
C GLY A 141 4.04 -1.97 16.28
N ASN A 142 4.06 -3.02 15.46
CA ASN A 142 3.64 -2.94 14.06
C ASN A 142 2.14 -2.65 13.92
N LEU A 143 1.27 -3.22 14.76
CA LEU A 143 -0.16 -2.86 14.73
C LEU A 143 -0.43 -1.39 15.09
N ALA A 144 0.35 -0.82 16.02
CA ALA A 144 0.26 0.61 16.34
C ALA A 144 0.70 1.51 15.17
N LEU A 145 1.73 1.10 14.42
CA LEU A 145 2.13 1.75 13.18
C LEU A 145 1.06 1.62 12.10
N ALA A 146 0.53 0.42 11.90
CA ALA A 146 -0.57 0.16 10.97
C ALA A 146 -1.78 1.07 11.24
N ARG A 147 -2.14 1.24 12.52
CA ARG A 147 -3.22 2.13 12.95
C ARG A 147 -2.95 3.59 12.57
N THR A 148 -1.71 4.04 12.73
CA THR A 148 -1.29 5.40 12.40
C THR A 148 -1.38 5.63 10.88
N GLU A 149 -0.85 4.71 10.09
CA GLU A 149 -0.89 4.81 8.61
C GLU A 149 -2.32 4.70 8.07
N LEU A 150 -3.16 3.84 8.66
CA LEU A 150 -4.56 3.75 8.27
C LEU A 150 -5.32 5.05 8.57
N SER A 151 -5.01 5.71 9.70
CA SER A 151 -5.56 7.03 10.00
C SER A 151 -5.13 8.11 9.01
N VAL A 152 -3.91 8.00 8.46
CA VAL A 152 -3.47 8.86 7.34
C VAL A 152 -4.32 8.60 6.10
N SER A 153 -4.55 7.33 5.75
CA SER A 153 -5.44 6.95 4.64
C SER A 153 -6.85 7.53 4.82
N ASP A 154 -7.46 7.37 6.00
CA ASP A 154 -8.78 7.93 6.31
C ASP A 154 -8.81 9.44 6.15
N THR A 155 -7.83 10.14 6.72
CA THR A 155 -7.73 11.60 6.63
C THR A 155 -7.64 12.07 5.17
N ARG A 156 -6.89 11.33 4.34
CA ARG A 156 -6.76 11.63 2.90
C ARG A 156 -8.08 11.40 2.17
N MET A 157 -8.70 10.25 2.36
CA MET A 157 -9.96 9.88 1.73
C MET A 157 -11.11 10.82 2.15
N ASP A 158 -11.13 11.28 3.40
CA ASP A 158 -12.09 12.28 3.89
C ASP A 158 -11.80 13.70 3.42
N GLY A 159 -10.54 14.00 3.12
CA GLY A 159 -10.11 15.27 2.56
C GLY A 159 -10.44 15.47 1.08
N ILE A 160 -10.87 14.42 0.36
CA ILE A 160 -11.19 14.52 -1.07
C ILE A 160 -12.34 15.51 -1.29
N ASN A 161 -12.11 16.52 -2.13
CA ASN A 161 -13.13 17.49 -2.46
C ASN A 161 -14.14 16.89 -3.44
N MET A 162 -15.23 16.33 -2.90
CA MET A 162 -16.28 15.65 -3.67
C MET A 162 -16.99 16.55 -4.72
N THR A 163 -16.83 17.88 -4.65
CA THR A 163 -17.34 18.79 -5.70
C THR A 163 -16.55 18.69 -6.99
N LEU A 164 -15.26 18.34 -6.89
CA LEU A 164 -14.34 18.14 -8.02
C LEU A 164 -14.30 16.67 -8.48
N VAL A 165 -15.11 15.79 -7.89
CA VAL A 165 -15.14 14.36 -8.22
C VAL A 165 -16.30 14.08 -9.20
N PRO A 166 -16.01 13.49 -10.38
CA PRO A 166 -17.03 13.00 -11.31
C PRO A 166 -18.02 12.04 -10.66
N ALA A 167 -19.29 12.08 -11.06
CA ALA A 167 -20.36 11.37 -10.36
C ALA A 167 -20.17 9.84 -10.34
N ASP A 168 -19.59 9.28 -11.40
CA ASP A 168 -19.28 7.87 -11.58
C ASP A 168 -18.16 7.36 -10.64
N MET A 169 -17.19 8.20 -10.29
CA MET A 169 -16.08 7.83 -9.37
C MET A 169 -16.41 7.98 -7.88
N ARG A 170 -17.58 8.55 -7.54
CA ARG A 170 -17.96 8.77 -6.13
C ARG A 170 -18.21 7.46 -5.38
N LEU A 171 -18.67 6.44 -6.10
CA LEU A 171 -18.85 5.12 -5.54
C LEU A 171 -17.49 4.51 -5.17
N ASP A 172 -16.50 4.58 -6.07
CA ASP A 172 -15.17 4.03 -5.86
C ASP A 172 -14.48 4.66 -4.62
N ILE A 173 -14.64 5.97 -4.41
CA ILE A 173 -14.15 6.63 -3.19
C ILE A 173 -14.88 6.12 -1.94
N THR A 174 -16.20 5.89 -2.04
CA THR A 174 -16.98 5.35 -0.93
C THR A 174 -16.54 3.92 -0.58
N GLU A 175 -16.27 3.10 -1.60
CA GLU A 175 -15.75 1.75 -1.43
C GLU A 175 -14.34 1.75 -0.83
N ALA A 176 -13.47 2.66 -1.26
CA ALA A 176 -12.15 2.84 -0.65
C ALA A 176 -12.22 3.21 0.84
N LYS A 177 -13.17 4.08 1.23
CA LYS A 177 -13.42 4.39 2.65
C LYS A 177 -13.94 3.18 3.41
N ALA A 178 -14.86 2.41 2.82
CA ALA A 178 -15.37 1.19 3.45
C ALA A 178 -14.25 0.15 3.65
N LEU A 179 -13.32 0.04 2.70
CA LEU A 179 -12.14 -0.80 2.83
C LEU A 179 -11.29 -0.41 4.05
N ASN A 180 -11.05 0.88 4.28
CA ASN A 180 -10.33 1.34 5.47
C ASN A 180 -11.04 0.94 6.77
N VAL A 181 -12.36 1.12 6.84
CA VAL A 181 -13.16 0.74 8.01
C VAL A 181 -13.04 -0.76 8.31
N ASN A 182 -13.23 -1.60 7.29
CA ASN A 182 -13.09 -3.05 7.45
C ASN A 182 -11.67 -3.44 7.90
N PHE A 183 -10.65 -2.75 7.37
CA PHE A 183 -9.27 -3.00 7.76
C PHE A 183 -8.96 -2.55 9.20
N ALA A 184 -9.58 -1.48 9.67
CA ALA A 184 -9.49 -1.05 11.07
C ALA A 184 -10.08 -2.09 12.04
N GLU A 185 -11.13 -2.82 11.63
CA GLU A 185 -11.70 -3.93 12.41
C GLU A 185 -10.71 -5.09 12.52
N LEU A 186 -10.02 -5.44 11.43
CA LEU A 186 -8.96 -6.45 11.44
C LEU A 186 -7.84 -6.08 12.41
N ILE A 187 -7.31 -4.85 12.33
CA ILE A 187 -6.27 -4.36 13.25
C ILE A 187 -6.74 -4.49 14.70
N THR A 188 -7.97 -4.05 14.99
CA THR A 188 -8.54 -4.13 16.35
C THR A 188 -8.67 -5.57 16.85
N SER A 189 -9.04 -6.50 15.97
CA SER A 189 -9.14 -7.93 16.30
C SER A 189 -7.77 -8.52 16.65
N LEU A 190 -6.73 -8.17 15.88
CA LEU A 190 -5.35 -8.62 16.13
C LEU A 190 -4.79 -8.03 17.43
N GLU A 191 -4.96 -6.72 17.65
CA GLU A 191 -4.53 -6.05 18.88
C GLU A 191 -5.14 -6.72 20.12
N ARG A 192 -6.46 -6.96 20.09
CA ARG A 192 -7.16 -7.65 21.18
C ARG A 192 -6.64 -9.06 21.40
N SER A 193 -6.31 -9.79 20.33
CA SER A 193 -5.78 -11.14 20.44
C SER A 193 -4.42 -11.15 21.13
N ILE A 194 -3.53 -10.20 20.79
CA ILE A 194 -2.23 -10.08 21.46
C ILE A 194 -2.39 -9.61 22.91
N GLU A 195 -3.27 -8.65 23.18
CA GLU A 195 -3.55 -8.18 24.55
C GLU A 195 -4.03 -9.32 25.46
N LEU A 196 -4.91 -10.19 24.95
CA LEU A 196 -5.37 -11.35 25.69
C LEU A 196 -4.24 -12.37 25.91
N ALA A 197 -3.37 -12.56 24.93
CA ALA A 197 -2.24 -13.47 25.04
C ALA A 197 -1.21 -12.98 26.08
N LEU A 198 -0.92 -11.68 26.12
CA LEU A 198 0.05 -11.08 27.04
C LEU A 198 -0.44 -10.93 28.48
N ASN A 199 -1.75 -10.76 28.68
CA ASN A 199 -2.33 -10.48 30.01
C ASN A 199 -3.13 -11.65 30.62
N GLY A 200 -3.33 -12.74 29.87
CA GLY A 200 -4.03 -13.95 30.31
C GLY A 200 -3.11 -14.95 30.98
#